data_AF-A0A9W6WKH7-F1
#
_entry.id   AF-A0A9W6WKH7-F1
#
_cell.length_a   1.000
_cell.length_b   1.000
_cell.length_c   1.000
_cell.angle_alpha   90.00
_cell.angle_beta   90.00
_cell.angle_gamma   90.00
#
_symmetry.space_group_name_H-M   'P 1'
#
loop_
_entity.id
_entity.type
_entity.pdbx_description
1 polymer ?
#
loop_
_entity_poly.entity_id
_entity_poly.type
_entity_poly.pdbx_seq_one_letter_code
_entity_poly.pdbx_strand_id
1 'polypeptide(L)'
;MSADEGLVKIETSGNRKLEEYQRDKFKRLGISNIDSFNKWVKQDLGITVNDRVRIKYSEGSGIGLVYDVSDGFEIRSDVELLRIPHGSVLNIYRFLEVVNELVKFERSVSELSPDKISPEEIEFYVKYKQSEIIKRCIKEIVGVLEAKESLILVGYLIGFIVCLKLREFYKIKDTCGSGIGNSELTNPLCKFNQYLYILQNTIVESINSEDLISLEYYYDLFPGETNFTSQYLFLQEINDEIEFIKFINSEFGEKDGHKIKLIDSDLFLQILSAVSSRTLEIPRQVDNDSEGEGDDFTIDVTLVPILDFVNHDNIKLNSFFDIDRETNDIILKLDFELYDKNYYHRG
;
A
#
# COMPACT_ATOMS: atom_id res chain seq x y z
N MET A 1 7.18 50.20 -40.51
CA MET A 1 6.18 49.29 -41.12
C MET A 1 6.86 47.93 -41.22
N SER A 2 7.10 47.22 -40.11
CA SER A 2 6.17 46.35 -39.36
C SER A 2 5.48 45.32 -40.26
N ALA A 3 6.00 44.09 -40.24
CA ALA A 3 5.22 42.88 -40.48
C ALA A 3 5.35 42.07 -39.20
N ASP A 4 4.37 42.27 -38.33
CA ASP A 4 4.12 41.56 -37.09
C ASP A 4 2.85 40.73 -37.30
N GLU A 5 2.68 39.71 -36.45
CA GLU A 5 1.48 38.90 -36.25
C GLU A 5 1.24 37.70 -37.18
N GLY A 6 1.63 36.52 -36.69
CA GLY A 6 1.21 35.22 -37.24
C GLY A 6 1.64 33.98 -36.45
N LEU A 7 2.10 34.12 -35.19
CA LEU A 7 2.35 33.00 -34.29
C LEU A 7 1.16 32.83 -33.34
N VAL A 8 0.10 32.18 -33.84
CA VAL A 8 -1.00 31.74 -32.99
C VAL A 8 -0.57 30.47 -32.25
N LYS A 9 -0.37 30.63 -30.95
CA LYS A 9 -0.24 29.58 -29.92
C LYS A 9 -1.23 28.44 -30.14
N ILE A 10 -0.73 27.24 -30.43
CA ILE A 10 -1.46 25.97 -30.27
C ILE A 10 -0.59 25.06 -29.40
N GLU A 11 -0.43 25.39 -28.12
CA GLU A 11 0.33 24.54 -27.18
C GLU A 11 -0.22 24.52 -25.74
N THR A 12 -1.45 25.00 -25.50
CA THR A 12 -1.96 25.20 -24.12
C THR A 12 -3.21 24.40 -23.75
N SER A 13 -3.83 23.65 -24.66
CA SER A 13 -5.06 22.89 -24.36
C SER A 13 -4.83 21.41 -24.01
N GLY A 14 -3.77 20.79 -24.55
CA GLY A 14 -3.41 19.38 -24.28
C GLY A 14 -2.84 19.16 -22.87
N ASN A 15 -1.86 20.00 -22.48
CA ASN A 15 -1.25 19.93 -21.14
C ASN A 15 -2.26 20.18 -20.02
N ARG A 16 -3.21 21.10 -20.23
CA ARG A 16 -4.18 21.45 -19.18
C ARG A 16 -5.16 20.31 -18.88
N LYS A 17 -5.60 19.57 -19.91
CA LYS A 17 -6.45 18.39 -19.74
C LYS A 17 -5.70 17.22 -19.10
N LEU A 18 -4.43 17.02 -19.47
CA LEU A 18 -3.58 16.00 -18.87
C LEU A 18 -3.29 16.32 -17.40
N GLU A 19 -2.99 17.57 -17.07
CA GLU A 19 -2.78 18.03 -15.69
C GLU A 19 -4.06 17.91 -14.84
N GLU A 20 -5.23 18.22 -15.40
CA GLU A 20 -6.51 18.10 -14.70
C GLU A 20 -6.91 16.64 -14.47
N TYR A 21 -6.66 15.77 -15.47
CA TYR A 21 -6.84 14.32 -15.35
C TYR A 21 -5.86 13.68 -14.35
N GLN A 22 -4.59 14.10 -14.37
CA GLN A 22 -3.59 13.67 -13.39
C GLN A 22 -4.01 14.08 -11.98
N ARG A 23 -4.45 15.33 -11.78
CA ARG A 23 -4.97 15.79 -10.48
C ARG A 23 -6.13 14.92 -9.98
N ASP A 24 -7.06 14.55 -10.86
CA ASP A 24 -8.19 13.71 -10.48
C ASP A 24 -7.77 12.30 -10.05
N LYS A 25 -6.76 11.68 -10.68
CA LYS A 25 -6.23 10.37 -10.24
C LYS A 25 -5.35 10.47 -8.99
N PHE A 26 -4.51 11.49 -8.86
CA PHE A 26 -3.77 11.76 -7.62
C PHE A 26 -4.73 11.92 -6.43
N LYS A 27 -5.82 12.69 -6.64
CA LYS A 27 -6.87 12.89 -5.66
C LYS A 27 -7.57 11.58 -5.25
N ARG A 28 -7.76 10.63 -6.16
CA ARG A 28 -8.30 9.29 -5.84
C ARG A 28 -7.38 8.50 -4.92
N LEU A 29 -6.06 8.65 -5.04
CA LEU A 29 -5.09 8.02 -4.15
C LEU A 29 -4.93 8.78 -2.82
N GLY A 30 -5.72 9.81 -2.54
CA GLY A 30 -5.56 10.67 -1.37
C GLY A 30 -4.36 11.62 -1.45
N ILE A 31 -3.62 11.62 -2.57
CA ILE A 31 -2.44 12.45 -2.78
C ILE A 31 -2.87 13.74 -3.48
N SER A 32 -2.76 14.89 -2.83
CA SER A 32 -3.25 16.13 -3.45
C SER A 32 -2.36 16.65 -4.59
N ASN A 33 -1.06 16.38 -4.53
CA ASN A 33 -0.04 16.80 -5.49
C ASN A 33 1.29 16.06 -5.23
N ILE A 34 2.27 16.31 -6.10
CA ILE A 34 3.62 15.75 -6.00
C ILE A 34 4.34 16.09 -4.69
N ASP A 35 4.12 17.29 -4.14
CA ASP A 35 4.74 17.72 -2.88
C ASP A 35 4.20 16.92 -1.70
N SER A 36 2.90 16.62 -1.71
CA SER A 36 2.25 15.78 -0.69
C SER A 36 2.75 14.34 -0.76
N PHE A 37 2.98 13.82 -1.97
CA PHE A 37 3.59 12.52 -2.15
C PHE A 37 5.03 12.49 -1.63
N ASN A 38 5.84 13.46 -2.04
CA ASN A 38 7.23 13.59 -1.57
C ASN A 38 7.29 13.72 -0.05
N LYS A 39 6.34 14.45 0.55
CA LYS A 39 6.19 14.54 2.00
C LYS A 39 5.92 13.16 2.60
N TRP A 40 4.91 12.45 2.11
CA TRP A 40 4.58 11.12 2.61
C TRP A 40 5.76 10.15 2.50
N VAL A 41 6.41 10.08 1.34
CA VAL A 41 7.56 9.19 1.11
C VAL A 41 8.77 9.57 1.99
N LYS A 42 9.20 10.83 1.98
CA LYS A 42 10.45 11.24 2.63
C LYS A 42 10.29 11.51 4.13
N GLN A 43 9.17 12.10 4.54
CA GLN A 43 8.94 12.50 5.94
C GLN A 43 8.20 11.42 6.72
N ASP A 44 7.10 10.89 6.18
CA ASP A 44 6.26 9.97 6.94
C ASP A 44 6.81 8.54 6.92
N LEU A 45 7.34 8.08 5.78
CA LEU A 45 7.98 6.77 5.65
C LEU A 45 9.51 6.80 5.88
N GLY A 46 10.13 7.98 5.88
CA GLY A 46 11.59 8.12 6.05
C GLY A 46 12.42 7.59 4.87
N ILE A 47 11.82 7.41 3.70
CA ILE A 47 12.49 6.83 2.53
C ILE A 47 13.44 7.86 1.91
N THR A 48 14.68 7.45 1.73
CA THR A 48 15.67 8.24 0.98
C THR A 48 15.51 7.95 -0.50
N VAL A 49 15.41 9.02 -1.30
CA VAL A 49 15.19 8.94 -2.75
C VAL A 49 16.33 9.67 -3.43
N ASN A 50 16.98 9.00 -4.39
CA ASN A 50 18.02 9.61 -5.21
C ASN A 50 17.50 10.87 -5.93
N ASP A 51 18.29 11.94 -5.96
CA ASP A 51 17.88 13.24 -6.53
C ASP A 51 17.45 13.18 -8.00
N ARG A 52 17.84 12.13 -8.72
CA ARG A 52 17.49 11.91 -10.13
C ARG A 52 16.29 11.00 -10.33
N VAL A 53 15.74 10.41 -9.28
CA VAL A 53 14.47 9.68 -9.34
C VAL A 53 13.34 10.70 -9.32
N ARG A 54 12.51 10.67 -10.37
CA ARG A 54 11.32 11.50 -10.50
C ARG A 54 10.09 10.63 -10.56
N ILE A 55 9.02 11.06 -9.90
CA ILE A 55 7.72 10.42 -10.07
C ILE A 55 7.08 10.98 -11.34
N LYS A 56 6.67 10.09 -12.24
CA LYS A 56 5.94 10.41 -13.45
C LYS A 56 4.60 9.70 -13.45
N TYR A 57 3.65 10.27 -14.16
CA TYR A 57 2.38 9.61 -14.45
C TYR A 57 2.37 9.21 -15.92
N SER A 58 1.92 7.99 -16.22
CA SER A 58 1.60 7.53 -17.57
C SER A 58 0.10 7.26 -17.67
N GLU A 59 -0.50 7.59 -18.83
CA GLU A 59 -1.94 7.45 -19.05
C GLU A 59 -2.42 5.99 -18.91
N GLY A 60 -1.60 5.03 -19.36
CA GLY A 60 -1.92 3.60 -19.33
C GLY A 60 -1.45 2.84 -18.09
N SER A 61 -0.43 3.29 -17.37
CA SER A 61 0.21 2.49 -16.28
C SER A 61 0.22 3.20 -14.92
N GLY A 62 -0.38 4.39 -14.82
CA GLY A 62 -0.53 5.09 -13.54
C GLY A 62 0.75 5.83 -13.12
N ILE A 63 1.04 5.81 -11.82
CA ILE A 63 2.18 6.53 -11.23
C ILE A 63 3.40 5.61 -11.21
N GLY A 64 4.54 6.10 -11.67
CA GLY A 64 5.81 5.37 -11.71
C GLY A 64 6.99 6.23 -11.29
N LEU A 65 8.03 5.60 -10.75
CA LEU A 65 9.34 6.16 -10.45
C LEU A 65 10.24 5.99 -11.66
N VAL A 66 10.80 7.10 -12.13
CA VAL A 66 11.63 7.17 -13.33
C VAL A 66 12.96 7.82 -12.99
N TYR A 67 14.04 7.10 -13.23
CA TYR A 67 15.39 7.62 -13.08
C TYR A 67 15.81 8.42 -14.32
N ASP A 68 16.28 9.65 -14.12
CA ASP A 68 16.74 10.55 -15.18
C ASP A 68 18.21 10.28 -15.55
N VAL A 69 18.41 9.58 -16.67
CA VAL A 69 19.73 9.34 -17.27
C VAL A 69 19.96 10.40 -18.34
N SER A 70 20.58 11.53 -17.95
CA SER A 70 20.99 12.57 -18.89
C SER A 70 22.39 12.29 -19.46
N ASP A 71 22.62 12.70 -20.71
CA ASP A 71 23.88 12.50 -21.43
C ASP A 71 25.07 13.09 -20.65
N GLY A 72 26.14 12.30 -20.51
CA GLY A 72 27.41 12.71 -19.88
C GLY A 72 27.66 12.18 -18.47
N PHE A 73 26.82 11.26 -17.96
CA PHE A 73 27.03 10.64 -16.65
C PHE A 73 27.84 9.34 -16.77
N GLU A 74 29.11 9.35 -16.38
CA GLU A 74 29.91 8.13 -16.20
C GLU A 74 29.50 7.43 -14.90
N ILE A 75 28.60 6.46 -15.00
CA ILE A 75 28.28 5.55 -13.90
C ILE A 75 29.33 4.44 -13.89
N ARG A 76 30.11 4.35 -12.81
CA ARG A 76 31.16 3.32 -12.63
C ARG A 76 30.77 2.21 -11.65
N SER A 77 29.56 2.28 -11.07
CA SER A 77 29.05 1.35 -10.06
C SER A 77 27.52 1.39 -9.99
N ASP A 78 26.90 0.41 -9.32
CA ASP A 78 25.47 0.42 -9.02
C ASP A 78 25.03 1.76 -8.38
N VAL A 79 23.85 2.23 -8.78
CA VAL A 79 23.29 3.47 -8.26
C VAL A 79 22.15 3.14 -7.32
N GLU A 80 22.28 3.54 -6.06
CA GLU A 80 21.17 3.51 -5.10
C GLU A 80 20.07 4.48 -5.56
N LEU A 81 18.91 3.94 -5.90
CA LEU A 81 17.72 4.68 -6.33
C LEU A 81 16.86 5.06 -5.13
N LEU A 82 16.63 4.09 -4.24
CA LEU A 82 15.84 4.24 -3.02
C LEU A 82 16.53 3.52 -1.88
N ARG A 83 16.39 4.06 -0.68
CA ARG A 83 16.64 3.35 0.58
C ARG A 83 15.43 3.47 1.47
N ILE A 84 14.90 2.32 1.83
CA ILE A 84 13.62 2.15 2.47
C ILE A 84 13.87 1.64 3.88
N PRO A 85 13.60 2.45 4.92
CA PRO A 85 13.84 2.05 6.28
C PRO A 85 13.14 0.74 6.61
N HIS A 86 13.80 -0.17 7.31
CA HIS A 86 13.16 -1.43 7.73
C HIS A 86 11.87 -1.21 8.56
N GLY A 87 11.77 -0.08 9.28
CA GLY A 87 10.56 0.31 10.01
C GLY A 87 9.38 0.76 9.14
N SER A 88 9.60 1.00 7.85
CA SER A 88 8.58 1.53 6.92
C SER A 88 7.88 0.45 6.09
N VAL A 89 8.37 -0.80 6.15
CA VAL A 89 7.74 -1.94 5.50
C VAL A 89 6.70 -2.61 6.39
N LEU A 90 5.76 -3.33 5.77
CA LEU A 90 4.63 -3.94 6.46
C LEU A 90 4.69 -5.45 6.30
N ASN A 91 5.04 -6.13 7.38
CA ASN A 91 4.93 -7.58 7.55
C ASN A 91 4.05 -7.90 8.76
N ILE A 92 3.85 -9.19 9.04
CA ILE A 92 2.99 -9.63 10.16
C ILE A 92 3.49 -9.08 11.50
N TYR A 93 4.81 -9.02 11.71
CA TYR A 93 5.40 -8.54 12.95
C TYR A 93 5.13 -7.05 13.17
N ARG A 94 5.27 -6.22 12.13
CA ARG A 94 4.94 -4.78 12.18
C ARG A 94 3.47 -4.54 12.44
N PHE A 95 2.58 -5.32 11.82
CA PHE A 95 1.16 -5.20 12.13
C PHE A 95 0.83 -5.61 13.56
N LEU A 96 1.51 -6.62 14.11
CA LEU A 96 1.35 -7.01 15.50
C LEU A 96 1.81 -5.90 16.46
N GLU A 97 2.94 -5.24 16.18
CA GLU A 97 3.41 -4.06 16.94
C GLU A 97 2.36 -2.95 16.94
N VAL A 98 1.80 -2.62 15.77
CA VAL A 98 0.74 -1.62 15.63
C VAL A 98 -0.50 -1.99 16.44
N VAL A 99 -0.93 -3.25 16.42
CA VAL A 99 -2.07 -3.69 17.24
C VAL A 99 -1.75 -3.59 18.74
N ASN A 100 -0.53 -3.87 19.15
CA ASN A 100 -0.11 -3.70 20.54
C ASN A 100 -0.08 -2.21 20.96
N GLU A 101 0.40 -1.32 20.10
CA GLU A 101 0.31 0.14 20.29
C GLU A 101 -1.16 0.58 20.41
N LEU A 102 -2.03 0.02 19.57
CA LEU A 102 -3.46 0.34 19.57
C LEU A 102 -4.15 -0.10 20.86
N VAL A 103 -3.81 -1.27 21.41
CA VAL A 103 -4.31 -1.69 22.73
C VAL A 103 -3.87 -0.73 23.84
N LYS A 104 -2.63 -0.22 23.79
CA LYS A 104 -2.14 0.78 24.75
C LYS A 104 -2.88 2.12 24.58
N PHE A 105 -3.09 2.54 23.34
CA PHE A 105 -3.88 3.71 22.98
C PHE A 105 -5.31 3.62 23.54
N GLU A 106 -6.03 2.54 23.25
CA GLU A 106 -7.43 2.34 23.68
C GLU A 106 -7.59 2.33 25.20
N ARG A 107 -6.62 1.76 25.95
CA ARG A 107 -6.60 1.86 27.41
C ARG A 107 -6.41 3.30 27.88
N SER A 108 -5.46 4.01 27.28
CA SER A 108 -5.15 5.39 27.63
C SER A 108 -6.32 6.33 27.34
N VAL A 109 -7.07 6.14 26.25
CA VAL A 109 -8.25 6.95 25.91
C VAL A 109 -9.29 6.95 27.03
N SER A 110 -9.51 5.81 27.68
CA SER A 110 -10.49 5.70 28.78
C SER A 110 -10.12 6.50 30.03
N GLU A 111 -8.86 6.95 30.14
CA GLU A 111 -8.30 7.68 31.28
C GLU A 111 -8.14 9.18 30.97
N LEU A 112 -8.46 9.65 29.76
CA LEU A 112 -8.26 11.03 29.34
C LEU A 112 -9.34 11.99 29.85
N SER A 113 -8.90 13.22 30.16
CA SER A 113 -9.80 14.35 30.45
C SER A 113 -10.58 14.78 29.19
N PRO A 114 -11.86 15.20 29.31
CA PRO A 114 -12.65 15.80 28.23
C PRO A 114 -11.99 17.01 27.53
N ASP A 115 -10.97 17.63 28.15
CA ASP A 115 -10.22 18.75 27.56
C ASP A 115 -9.28 18.32 26.42
N LYS A 116 -8.97 17.02 26.31
CA LYS A 116 -8.01 16.46 25.34
C LYS A 116 -8.66 15.69 24.20
N ILE A 117 -9.86 15.17 24.41
CA ILE A 117 -10.60 14.33 23.47
C ILE A 117 -12.09 14.53 23.73
N SER A 118 -12.90 14.61 22.67
CA SER A 118 -14.33 14.88 22.87
C SER A 118 -15.03 13.67 23.53
N PRO A 119 -16.10 13.88 24.31
CA PRO A 119 -16.88 12.77 24.88
C PRO A 119 -17.36 11.77 23.83
N GLU A 120 -17.72 12.24 22.63
CA GLU A 120 -18.14 11.41 21.50
C GLU A 120 -16.99 10.54 20.96
N GLU A 121 -15.77 11.07 20.94
CA GLU A 121 -14.57 10.32 20.55
C GLU A 121 -14.20 9.26 21.60
N ILE A 122 -14.32 9.58 22.90
CA ILE A 122 -14.16 8.59 23.98
C ILE A 122 -15.19 7.47 23.81
N GLU A 123 -16.47 7.82 23.66
CA GLU A 123 -17.55 6.84 23.47
C GLU A 123 -17.28 5.95 22.25
N PHE A 124 -16.83 6.53 21.14
CA PHE A 124 -16.44 5.79 19.94
C PHE A 124 -15.33 4.77 20.23
N TYR A 125 -14.22 5.18 20.85
CA TYR A 125 -13.10 4.27 21.11
C TYR A 125 -13.39 3.23 22.21
N VAL A 126 -14.30 3.53 23.13
CA VAL A 126 -14.79 2.55 24.12
C VAL A 126 -15.69 1.51 23.45
N LYS A 127 -16.58 1.94 22.57
CA LYS A 127 -17.54 1.06 21.86
C LYS A 127 -16.85 0.24 20.76
N TYR A 128 -16.02 0.88 19.95
CA TYR A 128 -15.33 0.31 18.80
C TYR A 128 -13.84 0.16 19.07
N LYS A 129 -13.50 -0.85 19.88
CA LYS A 129 -12.11 -1.25 20.09
C LYS A 129 -11.54 -1.78 18.76
N GLN A 130 -10.80 -0.93 18.08
CA GLN A 130 -10.20 -1.19 16.78
C GLN A 130 -9.26 -2.40 16.83
N SER A 131 -8.55 -2.63 17.94
CA SER A 131 -7.73 -3.82 18.13
C SER A 131 -8.53 -5.13 18.06
N GLU A 132 -9.76 -5.14 18.60
CA GLU A 132 -10.66 -6.30 18.53
C GLU A 132 -11.28 -6.44 17.15
N ILE A 133 -11.67 -5.35 16.50
CA ILE A 133 -12.15 -5.35 15.10
C ILE A 133 -11.11 -6.01 14.18
N ILE A 134 -9.83 -5.61 14.30
CA ILE A 134 -8.74 -6.16 13.49
C ILE A 134 -8.58 -7.67 13.71
N LYS A 135 -8.55 -8.12 14.98
CA LYS A 135 -8.47 -9.55 15.31
C LYS A 135 -9.64 -10.34 14.73
N ARG A 136 -10.86 -9.76 14.75
CA ARG A 136 -12.05 -10.37 14.16
C ARG A 136 -11.90 -10.50 12.65
N CYS A 137 -11.51 -9.43 11.94
CA CYS A 137 -11.27 -9.50 10.49
C CYS A 137 -10.27 -10.60 10.12
N ILE A 138 -9.13 -10.69 10.84
CA ILE A 138 -8.13 -11.73 10.60
C ILE A 138 -8.72 -13.12 10.83
N LYS A 139 -9.41 -13.32 11.97
CA LYS A 139 -10.00 -14.61 12.30
C LYS A 139 -11.00 -15.07 11.26
N GLU A 140 -11.87 -14.19 10.78
CA GLU A 140 -12.90 -14.58 9.80
C GLU A 140 -12.26 -14.84 8.42
N ILE A 141 -11.31 -14.01 7.98
CA ILE A 141 -10.63 -14.21 6.69
C ILE A 141 -9.80 -15.50 6.69
N VAL A 142 -9.03 -15.75 7.75
CA VAL A 142 -8.19 -16.96 7.89
C VAL A 142 -9.03 -18.19 8.29
N GLY A 143 -10.21 -17.99 8.87
CA GLY A 143 -11.13 -19.09 9.20
C GLY A 143 -11.83 -19.64 7.97
N VAL A 144 -12.08 -18.79 6.97
CA VAL A 144 -12.70 -19.18 5.70
C VAL A 144 -11.65 -19.70 4.71
N LEU A 145 -10.42 -19.18 4.76
CA LEU A 145 -9.38 -19.45 3.78
C LEU A 145 -8.19 -20.20 4.38
N GLU A 146 -7.53 -21.05 3.59
CA GLU A 146 -6.31 -21.72 4.03
C GLU A 146 -5.28 -20.68 4.49
N ALA A 147 -4.78 -20.81 5.72
CA ALA A 147 -3.93 -19.81 6.35
C ALA A 147 -2.61 -19.63 5.58
N LYS A 148 -2.47 -18.49 4.90
CA LYS A 148 -1.24 -18.03 4.24
C LYS A 148 -0.85 -16.67 4.80
N GLU A 149 0.44 -16.37 4.88
CA GLU A 149 0.93 -15.09 5.41
C GLU A 149 0.33 -13.89 4.66
N SER A 150 0.24 -13.96 3.34
CA SER A 150 -0.39 -12.92 2.52
C SER A 150 -1.87 -12.69 2.88
N LEU A 151 -2.62 -13.74 3.22
CA LEU A 151 -4.01 -13.63 3.68
C LEU A 151 -4.11 -13.03 5.08
N ILE A 152 -3.13 -13.28 5.95
CA ILE A 152 -3.03 -12.60 7.25
C ILE A 152 -2.79 -11.09 7.02
N LEU A 153 -1.90 -10.71 6.09
CA LEU A 153 -1.70 -9.31 5.72
C LEU A 153 -2.99 -8.67 5.18
N VAL A 154 -3.72 -9.36 4.32
CA VAL A 154 -5.05 -8.93 3.84
C VAL A 154 -6.01 -8.73 5.02
N GLY A 155 -6.04 -9.66 5.98
CA GLY A 155 -6.86 -9.55 7.19
C GLY A 155 -6.57 -8.30 8.02
N TYR A 156 -5.30 -7.99 8.23
CA TYR A 156 -4.88 -6.74 8.90
C TYR A 156 -5.35 -5.50 8.13
N LEU A 157 -5.09 -5.45 6.82
CA LEU A 157 -5.43 -4.30 5.98
C LEU A 157 -6.94 -4.08 5.87
N ILE A 158 -7.74 -5.14 5.74
CA ILE A 158 -9.20 -5.07 5.80
C ILE A 158 -9.64 -4.55 7.17
N GLY A 159 -9.07 -5.06 8.27
CA GLY A 159 -9.32 -4.53 9.61
C GLY A 159 -9.01 -3.03 9.74
N PHE A 160 -7.89 -2.58 9.17
CA PHE A 160 -7.50 -1.17 9.19
C PHE A 160 -8.47 -0.31 8.37
N ILE A 161 -8.92 -0.80 7.19
CA ILE A 161 -9.90 -0.11 6.34
C ILE A 161 -11.25 0.00 7.03
N VAL A 162 -11.71 -1.07 7.69
CA VAL A 162 -12.95 -1.05 8.50
C VAL A 162 -12.84 0.02 9.58
N CYS A 163 -11.71 0.08 10.30
CA CYS A 163 -11.48 1.09 11.31
C CYS A 163 -11.43 2.52 10.74
N LEU A 164 -10.82 2.71 9.56
CA LEU A 164 -10.79 3.99 8.84
C LEU A 164 -12.22 4.44 8.49
N LYS A 165 -13.00 3.59 7.83
CA LYS A 165 -14.38 3.93 7.42
C LYS A 165 -15.30 4.19 8.61
N LEU A 166 -15.11 3.48 9.72
CA LEU A 166 -15.81 3.78 10.97
C LEU A 166 -15.44 5.17 11.49
N ARG A 167 -14.15 5.52 11.56
CA ARG A 167 -13.73 6.88 11.98
C ARG A 167 -14.33 7.96 11.08
N GLU A 168 -14.28 7.78 9.77
CA GLU A 168 -14.86 8.70 8.79
C GLU A 168 -16.37 8.87 8.98
N PHE A 169 -17.10 7.78 9.11
CA PHE A 169 -18.55 7.81 9.28
C PHE A 169 -18.95 8.52 10.59
N TYR A 170 -18.24 8.23 11.68
CA TYR A 170 -18.46 8.87 12.98
C TYR A 170 -17.80 10.25 13.08
N LYS A 171 -17.09 10.72 12.04
CA LYS A 171 -16.36 11.99 12.00
C LYS A 171 -15.37 12.16 13.15
N ILE A 172 -14.75 11.05 13.56
CA ILE A 172 -13.70 11.02 14.57
C ILE A 172 -12.48 11.71 13.98
N LYS A 173 -11.87 12.63 14.72
CA LYS A 173 -10.69 13.31 14.21
C LYS A 173 -9.57 12.30 14.09
N ASP A 174 -8.89 12.32 12.96
CA ASP A 174 -7.57 11.72 12.86
C ASP A 174 -6.68 12.52 13.83
N THR A 175 -6.47 11.98 15.02
CA THR A 175 -5.56 12.51 16.03
C THR A 175 -4.12 12.27 15.56
N CYS A 176 -3.76 12.76 14.37
CA CYS A 176 -2.41 12.71 13.84
C CYS A 176 -1.59 13.79 14.53
N GLY A 177 -0.77 13.41 15.51
CA GLY A 177 0.26 14.28 16.05
C GLY A 177 1.22 14.73 14.94
N SER A 178 1.00 15.93 14.40
CA SER A 178 1.99 16.63 13.57
C SER A 178 2.68 17.66 14.45
N GLY A 179 3.65 17.20 15.25
CA GLY A 179 4.40 18.11 16.10
C GLY A 179 5.43 17.41 16.96
N ILE A 180 6.71 17.62 16.62
CA ILE A 180 7.81 17.50 17.57
C ILE A 180 7.46 18.42 18.75
N GLY A 181 7.04 17.85 19.89
CA GLY A 181 7.00 18.59 21.14
C GLY A 181 5.81 18.39 22.09
N ASN A 182 4.73 17.69 21.75
CA ASN A 182 3.68 17.37 22.74
C ASN A 182 3.19 15.92 22.60
N SER A 183 3.14 15.23 23.74
CA SER A 183 2.65 13.86 23.90
C SER A 183 1.13 13.76 23.73
N GLU A 184 0.61 14.17 22.57
CA GLU A 184 -0.80 14.00 22.22
C GLU A 184 -1.01 12.55 21.74
N LEU A 185 -1.83 11.82 22.49
CA LEU A 185 -2.18 10.43 22.26
C LEU A 185 -2.72 10.28 20.83
N THR A 186 -1.88 9.77 19.92
CA THR A 186 -2.18 9.63 18.50
C THR A 186 -2.68 8.21 18.23
N ASN A 187 -3.78 8.06 17.49
CA ASN A 187 -4.24 6.75 17.08
C ASN A 187 -3.19 6.09 16.16
N PRO A 188 -2.63 4.90 16.51
CA PRO A 188 -1.56 4.27 15.73
C PRO A 188 -1.93 3.88 14.30
N LEU A 189 -3.23 3.76 13.98
CA LEU A 189 -3.69 3.42 12.63
C LEU A 189 -3.65 4.61 11.67
N CYS A 190 -3.66 5.85 12.17
CA CYS A 190 -3.73 7.04 11.32
C CYS A 190 -2.52 7.16 10.39
N LYS A 191 -1.34 6.65 10.79
CA LYS A 191 -0.13 6.61 9.95
C LYS A 191 -0.30 5.78 8.67
N PHE A 192 -1.31 4.91 8.61
CA PHE A 192 -1.60 4.07 7.45
C PHE A 192 -2.68 4.64 6.53
N ASN A 193 -3.46 5.65 6.95
CA ASN A 193 -4.61 6.15 6.20
C ASN A 193 -4.27 6.40 4.72
N GLN A 194 -3.14 7.09 4.47
CA GLN A 194 -2.66 7.38 3.12
C GLN A 194 -2.38 6.11 2.30
N TYR A 195 -1.75 5.10 2.90
CA TYR A 195 -1.47 3.85 2.20
C TYR A 195 -2.74 3.03 1.95
N LEU A 196 -3.69 3.04 2.88
CA LEU A 196 -4.99 2.38 2.68
C LEU A 196 -5.76 3.01 1.51
N TYR A 197 -5.71 4.33 1.32
CA TYR A 197 -6.30 4.94 0.12
C TYR A 197 -5.58 4.52 -1.15
N ILE A 198 -4.25 4.40 -1.12
CA ILE A 198 -3.47 3.91 -2.26
C ILE A 198 -3.91 2.49 -2.63
N LEU A 199 -3.96 1.56 -1.67
CA LEU A 199 -4.37 0.17 -1.92
C LEU A 199 -5.80 0.05 -2.48
N GLN A 200 -6.71 0.88 -1.99
CA GLN A 200 -8.11 0.91 -2.44
C GLN A 200 -8.30 1.45 -3.86
N ASN A 201 -7.37 2.27 -4.35
CA ASN A 201 -7.57 3.03 -5.60
C ASN A 201 -6.51 2.72 -6.67
N THR A 202 -5.51 1.91 -6.37
CA THR A 202 -4.51 1.51 -7.37
C THR A 202 -5.08 0.42 -8.25
N ILE A 203 -5.02 0.60 -9.57
CA ILE A 203 -5.47 -0.40 -10.52
C ILE A 203 -4.47 -1.55 -10.51
N VAL A 204 -4.98 -2.77 -10.33
CA VAL A 204 -4.18 -4.00 -10.38
C VAL A 204 -4.79 -4.88 -11.44
N GLU A 205 -4.05 -5.14 -12.51
CA GLU A 205 -4.42 -6.16 -13.48
C GLU A 205 -4.25 -7.52 -12.79
N SER A 206 -5.36 -8.16 -12.45
CA SER A 206 -5.36 -9.43 -11.73
C SER A 206 -6.52 -10.30 -12.20
N ILE A 207 -6.28 -11.60 -12.19
CA ILE A 207 -7.31 -12.62 -12.35
C ILE A 207 -8.51 -12.42 -11.40
N ASN A 208 -8.26 -11.84 -10.22
CA ASN A 208 -9.30 -11.53 -9.23
C ASN A 208 -10.26 -10.42 -9.67
N SER A 209 -9.88 -9.62 -10.66
CA SER A 209 -10.70 -8.56 -11.25
C SER A 209 -11.35 -8.96 -12.58
N GLU A 210 -11.07 -10.18 -13.07
CA GLU A 210 -11.67 -10.71 -14.29
C GLU A 210 -13.12 -11.15 -14.03
N ASP A 211 -13.95 -11.05 -15.05
CA ASP A 211 -15.32 -11.55 -14.98
C ASP A 211 -15.35 -13.09 -15.00
N LEU A 212 -16.40 -13.68 -14.41
CA LEU A 212 -16.53 -15.12 -14.29
C LEU A 212 -16.50 -15.87 -15.64
N ILE A 213 -16.95 -15.24 -16.74
CA ILE A 213 -16.96 -15.86 -18.07
C ILE A 213 -15.53 -15.98 -18.58
N SER A 214 -14.74 -14.90 -18.44
CA SER A 214 -13.32 -14.92 -18.77
C SER A 214 -12.56 -15.96 -17.93
N LEU A 215 -12.86 -16.07 -16.64
CA LEU A 215 -12.28 -17.08 -15.76
C LEU A 215 -12.64 -18.51 -16.14
N GLU A 216 -13.90 -18.77 -16.46
CA GLU A 216 -14.36 -20.08 -16.94
C GLU A 216 -13.64 -20.49 -18.23
N TYR A 217 -13.46 -19.53 -19.16
CA TYR A 217 -12.69 -19.76 -20.38
C TYR A 217 -11.23 -20.14 -20.10
N TYR A 218 -10.55 -19.42 -19.20
CA TYR A 218 -9.18 -19.77 -18.81
C TYR A 218 -9.10 -21.11 -18.07
N TYR A 219 -10.10 -21.44 -17.24
CA TYR A 219 -10.20 -22.73 -16.57
C TYR A 219 -10.24 -23.88 -17.57
N ASP A 220 -11.04 -23.74 -18.62
CA ASP A 220 -11.18 -24.72 -19.69
C ASP A 220 -9.92 -24.83 -20.57
N LEU A 221 -9.17 -23.72 -20.73
CA LEU A 221 -7.91 -23.69 -21.49
C LEU A 221 -6.75 -24.38 -20.77
N PHE A 222 -6.74 -24.33 -19.43
CA PHE A 222 -5.65 -24.87 -18.60
C PHE A 222 -6.14 -25.95 -17.62
N PRO A 223 -6.74 -27.04 -18.11
CA PRO A 223 -7.29 -28.07 -17.24
C PRO A 223 -6.17 -28.76 -16.46
N GLY A 224 -6.26 -28.69 -15.13
CA GLY A 224 -5.30 -29.32 -14.22
C GLY A 224 -4.22 -28.40 -13.65
N GLU A 225 -4.18 -27.13 -14.04
CA GLU A 225 -3.36 -26.13 -13.36
C GLU A 225 -3.96 -25.83 -11.98
N THR A 226 -3.35 -26.40 -10.95
CA THR A 226 -3.86 -26.40 -9.57
C THR A 226 -4.01 -25.00 -9.00
N ASN A 227 -3.04 -24.12 -9.22
CA ASN A 227 -3.10 -22.74 -8.75
C ASN A 227 -4.25 -21.95 -9.38
N PHE A 228 -4.45 -22.10 -10.69
CA PHE A 228 -5.56 -21.45 -11.40
C PHE A 228 -6.91 -22.01 -10.95
N THR A 229 -7.01 -23.33 -10.84
CA THR A 229 -8.22 -24.05 -10.39
C THR A 229 -8.65 -23.60 -8.99
N SER A 230 -7.71 -23.56 -8.04
CA SER A 230 -7.97 -23.09 -6.68
C SER A 230 -8.41 -21.62 -6.66
N GLN A 231 -7.79 -20.77 -7.48
CA GLN A 231 -8.17 -19.35 -7.57
C GLN A 231 -9.56 -19.18 -8.17
N TYR A 232 -9.90 -19.92 -9.22
CA TYR A 232 -11.21 -19.87 -9.87
C TYR A 232 -12.33 -20.29 -8.91
N LEU A 233 -12.17 -21.44 -8.24
CA LEU A 233 -13.15 -21.92 -7.25
C LEU A 233 -13.33 -20.91 -6.11
N PHE A 234 -12.23 -20.33 -5.63
CA PHE A 234 -12.26 -19.27 -4.62
C PHE A 234 -13.03 -18.02 -5.08
N LEU A 235 -12.82 -17.56 -6.33
CA LEU A 235 -13.55 -16.42 -6.88
C LEU A 235 -15.04 -16.70 -7.07
N GLN A 236 -15.42 -17.94 -7.41
CA GLN A 236 -16.82 -18.36 -7.44
C GLN A 236 -17.45 -18.28 -6.04
N GLU A 237 -16.76 -18.74 -5.00
CA GLU A 237 -17.23 -18.65 -3.61
C GLU A 237 -17.36 -17.20 -3.11
N ILE A 238 -16.49 -16.29 -3.54
CA ILE A 238 -16.56 -14.86 -3.18
C ILE A 238 -17.76 -14.15 -3.82
N ASN A 239 -18.08 -14.52 -5.06
CA ASN A 239 -19.21 -13.92 -5.78
C ASN A 239 -20.53 -14.19 -5.04
N ASP A 240 -20.61 -15.30 -4.31
CA ASP A 240 -21.68 -15.60 -3.34
C ASP A 240 -21.40 -14.92 -1.98
N GLU A 241 -21.32 -13.58 -1.95
CA GLU A 241 -21.08 -12.71 -0.78
C GLU A 241 -20.52 -13.45 0.46
N ILE A 242 -19.19 -13.49 0.61
CA ILE A 242 -18.55 -14.25 1.69
C ILE A 242 -19.18 -13.91 3.05
N GLU A 243 -19.46 -14.93 3.84
CA GLU A 243 -20.06 -14.82 5.18
C GLU A 243 -19.36 -13.76 6.05
N PHE A 244 -18.04 -13.61 5.93
CA PHE A 244 -17.28 -12.59 6.63
C PHE A 244 -17.71 -11.14 6.26
N ILE A 245 -18.02 -10.86 4.98
CA ILE A 245 -18.45 -9.52 4.52
C ILE A 245 -19.79 -9.17 5.15
N LYS A 246 -20.72 -10.14 5.13
CA LYS A 246 -22.03 -10.00 5.79
C LYS A 246 -21.86 -9.78 7.29
N PHE A 247 -20.99 -10.56 7.91
CA PHE A 247 -20.67 -10.47 9.33
C PHE A 247 -20.14 -9.08 9.70
N ILE A 248 -19.06 -8.60 9.07
CA ILE A 248 -18.44 -7.30 9.37
C ILE A 248 -19.43 -6.14 9.19
N ASN A 249 -20.20 -6.14 8.10
CA ASN A 249 -21.20 -5.10 7.86
C ASN A 249 -22.35 -5.16 8.86
N SER A 250 -22.77 -6.36 9.30
CA SER A 250 -23.83 -6.50 10.31
C SER A 250 -23.38 -6.14 11.72
N GLU A 251 -22.14 -6.47 12.09
CA GLU A 251 -21.62 -6.26 13.44
C GLU A 251 -21.24 -4.79 13.67
N PHE A 252 -20.61 -4.15 12.67
CA PHE A 252 -20.04 -2.81 12.83
C PHE A 252 -20.74 -1.74 12.00
N GLY A 253 -21.49 -2.12 10.97
CA GLY A 253 -22.07 -1.21 9.99
C GLY A 253 -23.44 -0.66 10.38
N GLU A 254 -23.79 -0.55 11.66
CA GLU A 254 -25.06 0.06 12.09
C GLU A 254 -24.86 1.13 13.16
N LYS A 255 -25.50 2.29 12.95
CA LYS A 255 -25.60 3.38 13.93
C LYS A 255 -27.00 3.98 13.90
N ASP A 256 -27.70 4.01 15.03
CA ASP A 256 -29.01 4.68 15.16
C ASP A 256 -30.03 4.25 14.08
N GLY A 257 -29.95 2.99 13.62
CA GLY A 257 -30.77 2.44 12.53
C GLY A 257 -30.27 2.76 11.11
N HIS A 258 -29.19 3.52 10.95
CA HIS A 258 -28.51 3.75 9.67
C HIS A 258 -27.47 2.68 9.41
N LYS A 259 -27.63 1.98 8.29
CA LYS A 259 -26.66 0.98 7.81
C LYS A 259 -25.57 1.63 6.97
N ILE A 260 -24.33 1.19 7.19
CA ILE A 260 -23.13 1.60 6.48
C ILE A 260 -22.54 0.34 5.86
N LYS A 261 -22.26 0.41 4.57
CA LYS A 261 -21.47 -0.62 3.89
C LYS A 261 -19.99 -0.33 4.15
N LEU A 262 -19.40 -1.02 5.12
CA LEU A 262 -17.98 -0.88 5.47
C LEU A 262 -17.11 -1.58 4.43
N ILE A 263 -17.50 -2.78 4.00
CA ILE A 263 -16.76 -3.55 2.99
C ILE A 263 -17.71 -4.25 2.02
N ASP A 264 -17.20 -4.60 0.85
CA ASP A 264 -17.87 -5.43 -0.15
C ASP A 264 -16.88 -6.30 -0.91
N SER A 265 -17.41 -7.18 -1.76
CA SER A 265 -16.60 -8.15 -2.50
C SER A 265 -15.59 -7.44 -3.40
N ASP A 266 -15.99 -6.36 -4.08
CA ASP A 266 -15.10 -5.57 -4.93
C ASP A 266 -13.91 -5.01 -4.15
N LEU A 267 -14.17 -4.39 -2.99
CA LEU A 267 -13.11 -3.88 -2.13
C LEU A 267 -12.22 -5.00 -1.59
N PHE A 268 -12.80 -6.13 -1.18
CA PHE A 268 -12.02 -7.26 -0.69
C PHE A 268 -11.08 -7.82 -1.77
N LEU A 269 -11.61 -8.05 -2.97
CA LEU A 269 -10.85 -8.52 -4.14
C LEU A 269 -9.79 -7.52 -4.56
N GLN A 270 -10.09 -6.22 -4.51
CA GLN A 270 -9.13 -5.15 -4.76
C GLN A 270 -7.95 -5.23 -3.77
N ILE A 271 -8.21 -5.36 -2.47
CA ILE A 271 -7.15 -5.47 -1.46
C ILE A 271 -6.37 -6.78 -1.61
N LEU A 272 -7.04 -7.90 -1.86
CA LEU A 272 -6.38 -9.19 -2.09
C LEU A 272 -5.43 -9.13 -3.30
N SER A 273 -5.89 -8.52 -4.40
CA SER A 273 -5.09 -8.32 -5.61
C SER A 273 -3.93 -7.36 -5.36
N ALA A 274 -4.20 -6.29 -4.63
CA ALA A 274 -3.20 -5.30 -4.31
C ALA A 274 -2.08 -5.90 -3.47
N VAL A 275 -2.42 -6.64 -2.41
CA VAL A 275 -1.43 -7.33 -1.56
C VAL A 275 -0.67 -8.36 -2.37
N SER A 276 -1.35 -9.27 -3.07
CA SER A 276 -0.71 -10.37 -3.82
C SER A 276 0.27 -9.89 -4.89
N SER A 277 0.04 -8.72 -5.49
CA SER A 277 0.92 -8.14 -6.52
C SER A 277 2.08 -7.31 -5.96
N ARG A 278 2.10 -7.03 -4.65
CA ARG A 278 3.05 -6.11 -3.99
C ARG A 278 3.85 -6.75 -2.87
N THR A 279 3.51 -7.97 -2.46
CA THR A 279 4.28 -8.71 -1.48
C THR A 279 5.60 -9.14 -2.09
N LEU A 280 6.69 -8.80 -1.41
CA LEU A 280 8.02 -9.30 -1.67
C LEU A 280 8.42 -10.28 -0.59
N GLU A 281 9.24 -11.26 -0.98
CA GLU A 281 9.96 -12.14 -0.08
C GLU A 281 11.29 -11.46 0.28
N ILE A 282 11.36 -10.90 1.49
CA ILE A 282 12.54 -10.15 1.94
C ILE A 282 13.25 -10.97 3.03
N PRO A 283 14.53 -11.32 2.84
CA PRO A 283 15.32 -11.97 3.87
C PRO A 283 15.38 -11.10 5.14
N ARG A 284 15.25 -11.74 6.30
CA ARG A 284 15.46 -11.14 7.61
C ARG A 284 16.51 -11.96 8.35
N GLN A 285 17.53 -11.29 8.86
CA GLN A 285 18.53 -11.92 9.69
C GLN A 285 17.89 -12.43 10.99
N VAL A 286 18.24 -13.66 11.37
CA VAL A 286 17.84 -14.20 12.68
C VAL A 286 18.92 -13.79 13.67
N ASP A 287 18.55 -12.97 14.66
CA ASP A 287 19.44 -12.66 15.78
C ASP A 287 19.68 -13.96 16.57
N ASN A 288 20.79 -14.63 16.31
CA ASN A 288 21.23 -15.74 17.14
C ASN A 288 21.85 -15.13 18.41
N ASP A 289 21.13 -15.25 19.54
CA ASP A 289 21.62 -14.94 20.92
C ASP A 289 22.82 -15.80 21.36
N SER A 290 23.47 -16.52 20.43
CA SER A 290 24.58 -17.41 20.69
C SER A 290 25.79 -16.90 19.93
N GLU A 291 26.93 -16.80 20.61
CA GLU A 291 28.25 -16.30 20.19
C GLU A 291 28.87 -17.01 18.97
N GLY A 292 28.15 -17.07 17.86
CA GLY A 292 28.59 -17.59 16.57
C GLY A 292 28.08 -16.69 15.46
N GLU A 293 28.97 -16.34 14.54
CA GLU A 293 28.67 -15.68 13.28
C GLU A 293 27.64 -16.51 12.49
N GLY A 294 26.35 -16.33 12.78
CA GLY A 294 25.27 -17.06 12.13
C GLY A 294 24.77 -16.30 10.91
N ASP A 295 25.05 -16.83 9.72
CA ASP A 295 24.44 -16.44 8.44
C ASP A 295 23.01 -17.00 8.29
N ASP A 296 22.27 -17.14 9.38
CA ASP A 296 20.91 -17.68 9.35
C ASP A 296 19.91 -16.57 8.97
N PHE A 297 19.13 -16.82 7.93
CA PHE A 297 18.10 -15.91 7.45
C PHE A 297 16.75 -16.62 7.38
N THR A 298 15.69 -15.90 7.73
CA THR A 298 14.30 -16.26 7.40
C THR A 298 13.80 -15.38 6.28
N ILE A 299 12.72 -15.77 5.61
CA ILE A 299 12.07 -14.93 4.59
C ILE A 299 10.76 -14.42 5.17
N ASP A 300 10.57 -13.11 5.13
CA ASP A 300 9.32 -12.48 5.56
C ASP A 300 8.52 -12.05 4.31
N VAL A 301 7.23 -12.42 4.25
CA VAL A 301 6.29 -11.85 3.27
C VAL A 301 5.99 -10.40 3.66
N THR A 302 6.40 -9.46 2.82
CA THR A 302 6.50 -8.05 3.18
C THR A 302 5.92 -7.14 2.10
N LEU A 303 5.08 -6.19 2.50
CA LEU A 303 4.62 -5.09 1.65
C LEU A 303 5.55 -3.89 1.82
N VAL A 304 5.94 -3.30 0.69
CA VAL A 304 6.85 -2.15 0.66
C VAL A 304 6.11 -0.99 -0.02
N PRO A 305 5.50 -0.05 0.75
CA PRO A 305 4.53 0.91 0.21
C PRO A 305 4.99 1.76 -0.98
N ILE A 306 6.29 2.05 -1.09
CA ILE A 306 6.84 2.84 -2.20
C ILE A 306 6.93 2.04 -3.52
N LEU A 307 6.95 0.71 -3.45
CA LEU A 307 7.09 -0.16 -4.62
C LEU A 307 5.83 -0.26 -5.46
N ASP A 308 4.70 0.19 -4.91
CA ASP A 308 3.48 0.48 -5.67
C ASP A 308 3.73 1.44 -6.84
N PHE A 309 4.82 2.21 -6.77
CA PHE A 309 5.20 3.20 -7.76
C PHE A 309 6.49 2.84 -8.50
N VAL A 310 7.10 1.67 -8.28
CA VAL A 310 8.27 1.25 -9.05
C VAL A 310 7.81 0.46 -10.29
N ASN A 311 8.43 0.70 -11.44
CA ASN A 311 8.10 -0.04 -12.65
C ASN A 311 8.59 -1.50 -12.54
N HIS A 312 7.67 -2.46 -12.58
CA HIS A 312 7.96 -3.91 -12.56
C HIS A 312 7.96 -4.50 -13.98
N ASP A 313 8.67 -3.86 -14.93
CA ASP A 313 8.81 -4.42 -16.28
C ASP A 313 9.69 -5.68 -16.22
N ASN A 314 9.03 -6.85 -16.17
CA ASN A 314 9.66 -8.17 -16.12
C ASN A 314 10.55 -8.47 -17.34
N ILE A 315 10.45 -7.71 -18.43
CA ILE A 315 11.25 -7.88 -19.64
C ILE A 315 12.51 -7.00 -19.59
N LYS A 316 12.43 -5.83 -18.94
CA LYS A 316 13.54 -4.87 -18.84
C LYS A 316 13.98 -4.69 -17.39
N LEU A 317 14.55 -5.75 -16.84
CA LEU A 317 15.18 -5.72 -15.52
C LEU A 317 16.43 -4.85 -15.58
N ASN A 318 16.33 -3.64 -15.03
CA ASN A 318 17.45 -2.72 -14.87
C ASN A 318 17.69 -2.34 -13.40
N SER A 319 16.94 -2.94 -12.46
CA SER A 319 17.10 -2.69 -11.03
C SER A 319 16.85 -3.95 -10.21
N PHE A 320 17.43 -3.99 -9.01
CA PHE A 320 17.31 -5.11 -8.08
C PHE A 320 17.26 -4.60 -6.63
N PHE A 321 16.68 -5.42 -5.76
CA PHE A 321 16.64 -5.17 -4.32
C PHE A 321 17.85 -5.78 -3.63
N ASP A 322 18.36 -5.07 -2.63
CA ASP A 322 19.43 -5.50 -1.75
C ASP A 322 19.08 -5.09 -0.30
N ILE A 323 19.78 -5.64 0.68
CA ILE A 323 19.58 -5.34 2.10
C ILE A 323 20.87 -4.76 2.67
N ASP A 324 20.78 -3.60 3.29
CA ASP A 324 21.85 -3.08 4.12
C ASP A 324 21.96 -3.93 5.39
N ARG A 325 23.09 -4.63 5.58
CA ARG A 325 23.27 -5.52 6.72
C ARG A 325 23.44 -4.79 8.06
N GLU A 326 23.84 -3.52 8.04
CA GLU A 326 24.02 -2.75 9.28
C GLU A 326 22.69 -2.20 9.78
N THR A 327 21.80 -1.82 8.86
CA THR A 327 20.53 -1.16 9.21
C THR A 327 19.28 -2.01 8.96
N ASN A 328 19.41 -3.13 8.24
CA ASN A 328 18.33 -3.93 7.65
C ASN A 328 17.42 -3.16 6.66
N ASP A 329 17.87 -1.99 6.18
CA ASP A 329 17.12 -1.21 5.21
C ASP A 329 17.12 -1.90 3.84
N ILE A 330 16.01 -1.75 3.12
CA ILE A 330 15.90 -2.27 1.76
C ILE A 330 16.42 -1.21 0.80
N ILE A 331 17.35 -1.60 -0.05
CA ILE A 331 17.96 -0.74 -1.05
C ILE A 331 17.47 -1.17 -2.43
N LEU A 332 16.91 -0.24 -3.20
CA LEU A 332 16.68 -0.44 -4.63
C LEU A 332 17.87 0.12 -5.39
N LYS A 333 18.59 -0.73 -6.13
CA LYS A 333 19.75 -0.34 -6.94
C LYS A 333 19.45 -0.45 -8.42
N LEU A 334 19.97 0.48 -9.22
CA LEU A 334 20.03 0.36 -10.67
C LEU A 334 21.25 -0.49 -11.04
N ASP A 335 21.03 -1.59 -11.76
CA ASP A 335 22.09 -2.36 -12.40
C ASP A 335 22.45 -1.68 -13.72
N PHE A 336 23.59 -0.99 -13.72
CA PHE A 336 24.02 -0.23 -14.88
C PHE A 336 24.50 -1.13 -16.03
N GLU A 337 25.07 -2.30 -15.74
CA GLU A 337 25.52 -3.22 -16.78
C GLU A 337 24.33 -3.81 -17.56
N LEU A 338 23.25 -4.13 -16.85
CA LEU A 338 22.00 -4.58 -17.47
C LEU A 338 21.29 -3.44 -18.21
N TYR A 339 21.32 -2.22 -17.67
CA TYR A 339 20.77 -1.05 -18.34
C TYR A 339 21.48 -0.77 -19.68
N ASP A 340 22.81 -0.74 -19.68
CA ASP A 340 23.63 -0.44 -20.87
C ASP A 340 23.38 -1.47 -21.99
N LYS A 341 23.37 -2.77 -21.65
CA LYS A 341 23.09 -3.86 -22.60
C LYS A 341 21.68 -3.80 -23.21
N ASN A 342 20.67 -3.43 -22.43
CA ASN A 342 19.27 -3.39 -22.88
C ASN A 342 18.94 -2.18 -23.75
N TYR A 343 19.67 -1.07 -23.58
CA TYR A 343 19.38 0.19 -24.26
C TYR A 343 20.32 0.50 -25.44
N TYR A 344 21.58 0.05 -25.43
CA TYR A 344 22.53 0.32 -26.54
C TYR A 344 22.54 -0.70 -27.68
N HIS A 345 21.81 -1.83 -27.58
CA HIS A 345 21.69 -2.81 -28.68
C HIS A 345 20.43 -2.65 -29.55
N ARG A 346 19.69 -1.54 -29.42
CA ARG A 346 18.57 -1.18 -30.32
C ARG A 346 18.77 0.18 -31.02
N GLY A 347 20.02 0.54 -31.30
CA GLY A 347 20.41 1.65 -32.18
C GLY A 347 20.70 1.19 -33.59
#